data_AF-A0A379YQU3-F1
#
_entry.id   AF-A0A379YQU3-F1
#
_cell.length_a   1.000
_cell.length_b   1.000
_cell.length_c   1.000
_cell.angle_alpha   90.00
_cell.angle_beta   90.00
_cell.angle_gamma   90.00
#
_symmetry.space_group_name_H-M   'P 1'
#
loop_
_entity.id
_entity.type
_entity.pdbx_description
1 polymer ?
#
loop_
_entity_poly.entity_id
_entity_poly.type
_entity_poly.pdbx_seq_one_letter_code
_entity_poly.pdbx_strand_id
1 'polypeptide(L)'
;MPAGTPPEKLLESAKAFAREEFYGQHHYMMVLHTPEIDPHKDAPPHPHVHLVVKAENHEGKRLYIRKATLEKWRFHFAEQLRERGIEANATPREVRGKTKKQKVPGVYFSEKRNQSRVTKSKVEEAAKEIRDNIKRNDPWDKAILAKRKVLVSSLIEAAKELDRNGDKELAREVVQFAKELPALETERHSVKKELAGRVEKTRVKDKEHDDKER
;
A
#
# COMPACT_ATOMS: atom_id res chain seq x y z
N MET A 1 6.50 8.50 -10.14
CA MET A 1 7.66 8.43 -9.22
C MET A 1 7.64 9.64 -8.30
N PRO A 2 8.29 9.62 -7.12
CA PRO A 2 8.38 10.81 -6.27
C PRO A 2 8.89 12.04 -7.04
N ALA A 3 8.47 13.23 -6.61
CA ALA A 3 8.97 14.48 -7.18
C ALA A 3 10.50 14.52 -7.08
N GLY A 4 11.18 15.01 -8.12
CA GLY A 4 12.64 15.03 -8.19
C GLY A 4 13.29 13.73 -8.71
N THR A 5 12.53 12.67 -9.01
CA THR A 5 13.09 11.49 -9.70
C THR A 5 13.55 11.88 -11.11
N PRO A 6 14.79 11.58 -11.53
CA PRO A 6 15.28 11.93 -12.87
C PRO A 6 14.44 11.25 -13.98
N PRO A 7 13.71 12.00 -14.83
CA PRO A 7 12.79 11.44 -15.81
C PRO A 7 13.45 10.52 -16.84
N GLU A 8 14.68 10.84 -17.24
CA GLU A 8 15.45 10.09 -18.24
C GLU A 8 15.83 8.72 -17.70
N LYS A 9 16.31 8.65 -16.44
CA LYS A 9 16.62 7.39 -15.77
C LYS A 9 15.37 6.54 -15.58
N LEU A 10 14.24 7.17 -15.26
CA LEU A 10 12.95 6.48 -15.17
C LEU A 10 12.54 5.88 -16.51
N LEU A 11 12.64 6.64 -17.60
CA LEU A 11 12.34 6.17 -18.95
C LEU A 11 13.26 5.02 -19.36
N GLU A 12 14.56 5.12 -19.11
CA GLU A 12 15.50 4.04 -19.40
C GLU A 12 15.21 2.77 -18.58
N SER A 13 14.77 2.92 -17.33
CA SER A 13 14.32 1.78 -16.50
C SER A 13 13.10 1.10 -17.10
N ALA A 14 12.13 1.89 -17.58
CA ALA A 14 10.92 1.38 -18.23
C ALA A 14 11.23 0.70 -19.57
N LYS A 15 12.17 1.24 -20.35
CA LYS A 15 12.66 0.63 -21.59
C LYS A 15 13.30 -0.73 -21.34
N ALA A 16 14.19 -0.84 -20.37
CA ALA A 16 14.85 -2.10 -20.06
C ALA A 16 13.89 -3.16 -19.53
N PHE A 17 13.02 -2.78 -18.59
CA PHE A 17 11.93 -3.64 -18.14
C PHE A 17 11.07 -4.15 -19.31
N ALA A 18 10.61 -3.24 -20.18
CA ALA A 18 9.77 -3.63 -21.31
C ALA A 18 10.52 -4.50 -22.33
N ARG A 19 11.83 -4.26 -22.51
CA ARG A 19 12.68 -5.08 -23.36
C ARG A 19 12.74 -6.51 -22.83
N GLU A 20 13.06 -6.68 -21.56
CA GLU A 20 13.22 -8.00 -20.96
C GLU A 20 11.90 -8.78 -20.84
N GLU A 21 10.78 -8.10 -20.57
CA GLU A 21 9.48 -8.78 -20.40
C GLU A 21 8.71 -8.99 -21.71
N PHE A 22 8.92 -8.16 -22.73
CA PHE A 22 8.02 -8.14 -23.91
C PHE A 22 8.73 -8.20 -25.27
N TYR A 23 10.03 -7.86 -25.36
CA TYR A 23 10.70 -7.83 -26.66
C TYR A 23 10.70 -9.20 -27.34
N GLY A 24 10.50 -9.20 -28.67
CA GLY A 24 10.42 -10.42 -29.47
C GLY A 24 9.11 -11.20 -29.32
N GLN A 25 8.29 -10.91 -28.30
CA GLN A 25 7.03 -11.63 -28.03
C GLN A 25 5.79 -10.75 -28.23
N HIS A 26 5.83 -9.50 -27.75
CA HIS A 26 4.70 -8.59 -27.77
C HIS A 26 5.08 -7.25 -28.39
N HIS A 27 4.11 -6.64 -29.10
CA HIS A 27 4.20 -5.21 -29.40
C HIS A 27 3.91 -4.39 -28.14
N TYR A 28 4.72 -3.38 -27.90
CA TYR A 28 4.51 -2.41 -26.84
C TYR A 28 4.92 -1.01 -27.27
N MET A 29 4.31 -0.01 -26.65
CA MET A 29 4.67 1.41 -26.78
C MET A 29 4.78 2.02 -25.38
N MET A 30 5.59 3.07 -25.25
CA MET A 30 5.68 3.80 -23.98
C MET A 30 5.80 5.30 -24.19
N VAL A 31 5.30 6.06 -23.23
CA VAL A 31 5.34 7.53 -23.21
C VAL A 31 5.77 7.99 -21.82
N LEU A 32 6.74 8.88 -21.75
CA LEU A 32 7.14 9.59 -20.54
C LEU A 32 6.30 10.85 -20.39
N HIS A 33 5.74 11.05 -19.20
CA HIS A 33 5.20 12.33 -18.76
C HIS A 33 6.06 12.88 -17.62
N THR A 34 6.35 14.17 -17.71
CA THR A 34 6.95 15.00 -16.66
C THR A 34 6.01 16.18 -16.38
N PRO A 35 6.15 16.88 -15.25
CA PRO A 35 5.31 18.03 -14.94
C PRO A 35 5.27 19.09 -16.06
N GLU A 36 6.35 19.21 -16.83
CA GLU A 36 6.52 20.20 -17.89
C GLU A 36 5.89 19.79 -19.23
N ILE A 37 5.76 18.48 -19.49
CA ILE A 37 5.29 17.95 -20.79
C ILE A 37 3.95 17.22 -20.70
N ASP A 38 3.38 17.06 -19.50
CA ASP A 38 2.07 16.46 -19.31
C ASP A 38 0.97 17.38 -19.88
N PRO A 39 0.10 16.89 -20.79
CA PRO A 39 -0.94 17.71 -21.40
C PRO A 39 -2.09 18.06 -20.44
N HIS A 40 -2.12 17.47 -19.24
CA HIS A 40 -3.17 17.73 -18.26
C HIS A 40 -3.00 19.11 -17.61
N LYS A 41 -4.10 19.86 -17.51
CA LYS A 41 -4.14 21.22 -16.89
C LYS A 41 -3.62 21.26 -15.45
N ASP A 42 -3.74 20.14 -14.74
CA ASP A 42 -3.25 19.92 -13.39
C ASP A 42 -2.16 18.83 -13.45
N ALA A 43 -1.09 19.10 -14.19
CA ALA A 43 0.01 18.17 -14.38
C ALA A 43 0.59 17.73 -13.01
N PRO A 44 0.70 16.41 -12.74
CA PRO A 44 1.23 15.95 -11.47
C PRO A 44 2.73 16.30 -11.36
N PRO A 45 3.23 16.64 -10.15
CA PRO A 45 4.65 16.94 -9.92
C PRO A 45 5.55 15.68 -9.97
N HIS A 46 5.06 14.60 -10.57
CA HIS A 46 5.60 13.25 -10.46
C HIS A 46 5.83 12.68 -11.86
N PRO A 47 7.08 12.47 -12.28
CA PRO A 47 7.34 11.86 -13.57
C PRO A 47 6.84 10.41 -13.57
N HIS A 48 6.24 10.00 -14.68
CA HIS A 48 5.70 8.67 -14.85
C HIS A 48 5.75 8.21 -16.31
N VAL A 49 5.81 6.90 -16.51
CA VAL A 49 5.81 6.29 -17.86
C VAL A 49 4.53 5.48 -18.03
N HIS A 50 3.78 5.75 -19.09
CA HIS A 50 2.77 4.82 -19.56
C HIS A 50 3.43 3.78 -20.44
N LEU A 51 3.18 2.50 -20.14
CA LEU A 51 3.58 1.37 -20.97
C LEU A 51 2.30 0.64 -21.40
N VAL A 52 2.05 0.59 -22.70
CA VAL A 52 0.93 -0.11 -23.30
C VAL A 52 1.46 -1.32 -24.04
N VAL A 53 0.92 -2.50 -23.74
CA VAL A 53 1.35 -3.78 -24.33
C VAL A 53 0.17 -4.40 -25.06
N LYS A 54 0.37 -4.84 -26.30
CA LYS A 54 -0.62 -5.63 -27.04
C LYS A 54 -0.84 -6.93 -26.28
N ALA A 55 -2.07 -7.17 -25.85
CA ALA A 55 -2.40 -8.34 -25.04
C ALA A 55 -2.07 -9.66 -25.74
N GLU A 56 -2.16 -9.72 -27.07
CA GLU A 56 -1.80 -10.90 -27.85
C GLU A 56 -0.36 -10.81 -28.35
N ASN A 57 0.38 -11.91 -28.21
CA ASN A 57 1.78 -12.04 -28.66
C ASN A 57 1.83 -12.26 -30.19
N HIS A 58 3.03 -12.35 -30.74
CA HIS A 58 3.23 -12.59 -32.18
C HIS A 58 2.72 -13.96 -32.67
N GLU A 59 2.48 -14.90 -31.76
CA GLU A 59 1.97 -16.26 -32.02
C GLU A 59 0.46 -16.40 -31.76
N GLY A 60 -0.25 -15.31 -31.45
CA GLY A 60 -1.68 -15.35 -31.13
C GLY A 60 -2.03 -15.73 -29.69
N LYS A 61 -1.03 -15.93 -28.81
CA LYS A 61 -1.24 -16.24 -27.39
C LYS A 61 -1.42 -14.96 -26.57
N ARG A 62 -2.46 -14.94 -25.75
CA ARG A 62 -2.78 -13.79 -24.88
C ARG A 62 -1.94 -13.76 -23.60
N LEU A 63 -1.48 -12.59 -23.20
CA LEU A 63 -0.86 -12.31 -21.90
C LEU A 63 -1.77 -12.77 -20.78
N TYR A 64 -1.21 -13.57 -19.89
CA TYR A 64 -1.91 -14.09 -18.74
C TYR A 64 -1.40 -13.49 -17.44
N ILE A 65 -2.03 -12.40 -17.04
CA ILE A 65 -1.60 -11.61 -15.88
C ILE A 65 -2.33 -12.12 -14.63
N ARG A 66 -1.59 -12.78 -13.74
CA ARG A 66 -2.05 -13.14 -12.38
C ARG A 66 -1.32 -12.31 -11.32
N LYS A 67 -1.71 -12.50 -10.05
CA LYS A 67 -1.07 -11.82 -8.91
C LYS A 67 0.45 -12.05 -8.85
N ALA A 68 0.91 -13.28 -9.09
CA ALA A 68 2.33 -13.61 -9.11
C ALA A 68 3.08 -12.87 -10.24
N THR A 69 2.47 -12.74 -11.43
CA THR A 69 3.04 -11.96 -12.54
C THR A 69 3.20 -10.50 -12.15
N LEU A 70 2.17 -9.90 -11.55
CA LEU A 70 2.22 -8.50 -11.09
C LEU A 70 3.27 -8.29 -10.00
N GLU A 71 3.47 -9.27 -9.12
CA GLU A 71 4.51 -9.23 -8.11
C GLU A 71 5.91 -9.30 -8.73
N LYS A 72 6.15 -10.28 -9.63
CA LYS A 72 7.40 -10.38 -10.41
C LYS A 72 7.71 -9.07 -11.12
N TRP A 73 6.74 -8.50 -11.83
CA TRP A 73 6.94 -7.25 -12.55
C TRP A 73 7.29 -6.07 -11.65
N ARG A 74 6.72 -5.99 -10.43
CA ARG A 74 7.10 -4.95 -9.47
C ARG A 74 8.54 -5.13 -9.00
N PHE A 75 8.95 -6.36 -8.67
CA PHE A 75 10.33 -6.65 -8.25
C PHE A 75 11.33 -6.32 -9.36
N HIS A 76 11.06 -6.82 -10.55
CA HIS A 76 11.91 -6.59 -11.72
C HIS A 76 11.98 -5.09 -12.08
N PHE A 77 10.86 -4.37 -12.09
CA PHE A 77 10.93 -2.92 -12.35
C PHE A 77 11.70 -2.15 -11.26
N ALA A 78 11.60 -2.57 -9.99
CA ALA A 78 12.39 -1.97 -8.91
C ALA A 78 13.89 -2.26 -9.07
N GLU A 79 14.26 -3.44 -9.59
CA GLU A 79 15.65 -3.77 -9.95
C GLU A 79 16.17 -2.86 -11.07
N GLN A 80 15.42 -2.73 -12.17
CA GLN A 80 15.78 -1.84 -13.28
C GLN A 80 15.96 -0.37 -12.84
N LEU A 81 15.16 0.09 -11.86
CA LEU A 81 15.32 1.40 -11.24
C LEU A 81 16.62 1.50 -10.42
N ARG A 82 16.92 0.50 -9.58
CA ARG A 82 18.15 0.49 -8.75
C ARG A 82 19.42 0.46 -9.59
N GLU A 83 19.44 -0.32 -10.67
CA GLU A 83 20.57 -0.35 -11.62
C GLU A 83 20.89 1.02 -12.23
N ARG A 84 19.88 1.90 -12.34
CA ARG A 84 20.02 3.27 -12.84
C ARG A 84 20.19 4.30 -11.73
N GLY A 85 20.39 3.84 -10.50
CA GLY A 85 20.61 4.67 -9.32
C GLY A 85 19.35 5.38 -8.81
N ILE A 86 18.16 4.82 -9.08
CA ILE A 86 16.92 5.26 -8.45
C ILE A 86 16.61 4.29 -7.31
N GLU A 87 16.65 4.78 -6.07
CA GLU A 87 16.29 3.98 -4.91
C GLU A 87 14.81 3.57 -4.97
N ALA A 88 14.57 2.27 -5.13
CA ALA A 88 13.23 1.73 -5.28
C ALA A 88 13.11 0.34 -4.67
N ASN A 89 12.04 0.15 -3.89
CA ASN A 89 11.70 -1.11 -3.25
C ASN A 89 10.28 -1.55 -3.58
N ALA A 90 10.13 -2.79 -4.05
CA ALA A 90 8.86 -3.41 -4.38
C ALA A 90 8.32 -4.22 -3.20
N THR A 91 8.05 -3.57 -2.06
CA THR A 91 7.54 -4.29 -0.88
C THR A 91 6.02 -4.50 -0.95
N PRO A 92 5.53 -5.74 -0.76
CA PRO A 92 4.11 -6.01 -0.56
C PRO A 92 3.53 -5.15 0.57
N ARG A 93 2.23 -4.86 0.50
CA ARG A 93 1.55 -4.04 1.51
C ARG A 93 1.58 -4.70 2.90
N GLU A 94 1.58 -6.03 2.92
CA GLU A 94 1.65 -6.87 4.12
C GLU A 94 2.97 -6.64 4.86
N VAL A 95 4.09 -6.62 4.11
CA VAL A 95 5.43 -6.33 4.64
C VAL A 95 5.48 -4.94 5.29
N ARG A 96 4.80 -3.96 4.68
CA ARG A 96 4.68 -2.59 5.20
C ARG A 96 3.67 -2.43 6.35
N GLY A 97 3.03 -3.50 6.81
CA GLY A 97 2.00 -3.44 7.84
C GLY A 97 0.71 -2.70 7.41
N LYS A 98 0.50 -2.45 6.12
CA LYS A 98 -0.69 -1.75 5.62
C LYS A 98 -1.89 -2.71 5.47
N THR A 99 -2.75 -2.71 6.47
CA THR A 99 -4.00 -3.50 6.57
C THR A 99 -5.21 -2.83 5.91
N LYS A 100 -5.22 -1.50 5.80
CA LYS A 100 -6.30 -0.73 5.15
C LYS A 100 -6.22 -0.82 3.63
N LYS A 101 -7.35 -1.10 2.98
CA LYS A 101 -7.47 -1.03 1.53
C LYS A 101 -7.65 0.44 1.10
N GLN A 102 -7.11 0.79 -0.05
CA GLN A 102 -7.41 2.08 -0.66
C GLN A 102 -8.90 2.15 -0.98
N LYS A 103 -9.51 3.32 -0.73
CA LYS A 103 -10.92 3.57 -1.06
C LYS A 103 -11.07 3.62 -2.58
N VAL A 104 -12.14 3.03 -3.09
CA VAL A 104 -12.52 3.20 -4.49
C VAL A 104 -12.88 4.67 -4.75
N PRO A 105 -12.60 5.22 -5.94
CA PRO A 105 -12.81 6.64 -6.22
C PRO A 105 -14.20 7.15 -5.83
N GLY A 106 -15.26 6.40 -6.14
CA GLY A 106 -16.64 6.78 -5.77
C GLY A 106 -16.85 6.93 -4.25
N VAL A 107 -16.27 6.05 -3.44
CA VAL A 107 -16.34 6.16 -1.96
C VAL A 107 -15.50 7.35 -1.48
N TYR A 108 -14.29 7.50 -2.02
CA TYR A 108 -13.40 8.62 -1.67
C TYR A 108 -14.03 9.99 -1.96
N PHE A 109 -14.59 10.18 -3.16
CA PHE A 109 -15.20 11.46 -3.55
C PHE A 109 -16.56 11.71 -2.88
N SER A 110 -17.33 10.67 -2.56
CA SER A 110 -18.56 10.84 -1.77
C SER A 110 -18.24 11.20 -0.31
N GLU A 111 -17.17 10.67 0.25
CA GLU A 111 -16.73 11.00 1.61
C GLU A 111 -16.19 12.43 1.70
N LYS A 112 -15.39 12.88 0.71
CA LYS A 112 -14.98 14.29 0.62
C LYS A 112 -16.16 15.28 0.57
N ARG A 113 -17.31 14.83 0.08
CA ARG A 113 -18.57 15.59 0.04
C ARG A 113 -19.48 15.36 1.25
N ASN A 114 -19.03 14.59 2.25
CA ASN A 114 -19.84 14.16 3.41
C ASN A 114 -21.13 13.39 3.05
N GLN A 115 -21.16 12.77 1.86
CA GLN A 115 -22.32 12.06 1.30
C GLN A 115 -22.12 10.54 1.24
N SER A 116 -21.02 10.02 1.78
CA SER A 116 -20.73 8.58 1.73
C SER A 116 -21.67 7.77 2.62
N ARG A 117 -22.67 7.13 2.02
CA ARG A 117 -23.54 6.16 2.71
C ARG A 117 -22.75 4.99 3.30
N VAL A 118 -21.72 4.54 2.59
CA VAL A 118 -20.81 3.47 3.05
C VAL A 118 -20.10 3.86 4.34
N THR A 119 -19.58 5.09 4.40
CA THR A 119 -18.87 5.56 5.60
C THR A 119 -19.83 5.74 6.77
N LYS A 120 -21.01 6.33 6.54
CA LYS A 120 -22.06 6.47 7.57
C LYS A 120 -22.47 5.12 8.15
N SER A 121 -22.79 4.15 7.30
CA SER A 121 -23.14 2.79 7.71
C SER A 121 -22.04 2.12 8.53
N LYS A 122 -20.76 2.25 8.15
CA LYS A 122 -19.63 1.73 8.94
C LYS A 122 -19.53 2.35 10.32
N VAL A 123 -19.83 3.65 10.47
CA VAL A 123 -19.81 4.33 11.77
C VAL A 123 -20.99 3.88 12.62
N GLU A 124 -22.18 3.79 12.06
CA GLU A 124 -23.40 3.34 12.75
C GLU A 124 -23.26 1.91 13.28
N GLU A 125 -22.79 0.98 12.46
CA GLU A 125 -22.58 -0.39 12.91
C GLU A 125 -21.48 -0.48 13.98
N ALA A 126 -20.40 0.32 13.86
CA ALA A 126 -19.34 0.34 14.86
C ALA A 126 -19.86 0.88 16.20
N ALA A 127 -20.72 1.91 16.16
CA ALA A 127 -21.38 2.45 17.34
C ALA A 127 -22.32 1.42 17.99
N LYS A 128 -23.07 0.66 17.17
CA LYS A 128 -23.92 -0.43 17.66
C LYS A 128 -23.09 -1.51 18.34
N GLU A 129 -21.98 -1.94 17.72
CA GLU A 129 -21.09 -2.94 18.32
C GLU A 129 -20.49 -2.50 19.65
N ILE A 130 -20.13 -1.20 19.79
CA ILE A 130 -19.64 -0.65 21.06
C ILE A 130 -20.76 -0.66 22.11
N ARG A 131 -21.96 -0.18 21.75
CA ARG A 131 -23.12 -0.11 22.65
C ARG A 131 -23.53 -1.48 23.17
N ASP A 132 -23.57 -2.47 22.28
CA ASP A 132 -24.06 -3.82 22.56
C ASP A 132 -22.93 -4.77 23.00
N ASN A 133 -21.69 -4.26 23.17
CA ASN A 133 -20.48 -5.02 23.50
C ASN A 133 -20.24 -6.25 22.60
N ILE A 134 -20.56 -6.13 21.31
CA ILE A 134 -20.46 -7.22 20.35
C ILE A 134 -18.99 -7.42 19.94
N LYS A 135 -18.44 -8.59 20.28
CA LYS A 135 -17.13 -9.06 19.79
C LYS A 135 -17.31 -9.85 18.50
N ARG A 136 -16.83 -9.30 17.39
CA ARG A 136 -16.80 -10.00 16.10
C ARG A 136 -15.59 -10.91 16.01
N ASN A 137 -15.76 -12.03 15.33
CA ASN A 137 -14.70 -12.99 15.03
C ASN A 137 -14.70 -13.27 13.53
N ASP A 138 -14.46 -12.24 12.73
CA ASP A 138 -14.61 -12.33 11.29
C ASP A 138 -13.48 -13.16 10.65
N PRO A 139 -13.75 -13.96 9.60
CA PRO A 139 -12.73 -14.79 8.95
C PRO A 139 -11.53 -14.01 8.41
N TRP A 140 -11.73 -12.76 7.96
CA TRP A 140 -10.65 -11.92 7.45
C TRP A 140 -9.70 -11.45 8.55
N ASP A 141 -10.16 -11.29 9.80
CA ASP A 141 -9.29 -10.92 10.91
C ASP A 141 -8.34 -12.07 11.24
N LYS A 142 -8.85 -13.31 11.25
CA LYS A 142 -8.03 -14.52 11.35
C LYS A 142 -7.02 -14.63 10.21
N ALA A 143 -7.46 -14.36 8.97
CA ALA A 143 -6.58 -14.41 7.81
C ALA A 143 -5.47 -13.34 7.85
N ILE A 144 -5.76 -12.13 8.35
CA ILE A 144 -4.77 -11.06 8.54
C ILE A 144 -3.75 -11.48 9.60
N LEU A 145 -4.20 -12.02 10.73
CA LEU A 145 -3.33 -12.54 11.79
C LEU A 145 -2.43 -13.68 11.29
N ALA A 146 -3.00 -14.65 10.58
CA ALA A 146 -2.24 -15.76 10.01
C ALA A 146 -1.15 -15.25 9.05
N LYS A 147 -1.49 -14.33 8.15
CA LYS A 147 -0.50 -13.70 7.24
C LYS A 147 0.59 -12.96 7.99
N ARG A 148 0.24 -12.23 9.05
CA ARG A 148 1.23 -11.52 9.87
C ARG A 148 2.19 -12.49 10.56
N LYS A 149 1.68 -13.61 11.08
CA LYS A 149 2.51 -14.64 11.70
C LYS A 149 3.50 -15.23 10.69
N VAL A 150 3.05 -15.56 9.48
CA VAL A 150 3.92 -16.04 8.40
C VAL A 150 5.00 -15.01 8.07
N LEU A 151 4.61 -13.74 7.87
CA LEU A 151 5.56 -12.66 7.57
C LEU A 151 6.65 -12.52 8.64
N VAL A 152 6.25 -12.42 9.91
CA VAL A 152 7.20 -12.27 11.02
C VAL A 152 8.13 -13.49 11.10
N SER A 153 7.59 -14.69 10.90
CA SER A 153 8.40 -15.92 10.86
C SER A 153 9.42 -15.88 9.72
N SER A 154 9.04 -15.43 8.53
CA SER A 154 9.95 -15.31 7.38
C SER A 154 11.04 -14.26 7.62
N LEU A 155 10.72 -13.13 8.25
CA LEU A 155 11.72 -12.11 8.62
C LEU A 155 12.73 -12.64 9.64
N ILE A 156 12.24 -13.38 10.65
CA ILE A 156 13.12 -13.99 11.65
C ILE A 156 14.04 -15.03 11.00
N GLU A 157 13.53 -15.85 10.07
CA GLU A 157 14.36 -16.83 9.39
C GLU A 157 15.42 -16.17 8.49
N ALA A 158 15.04 -15.14 7.73
CA ALA A 158 15.98 -14.34 6.95
C ALA A 158 17.06 -13.70 7.84
N ALA A 159 16.71 -13.19 9.02
CA ALA A 159 17.68 -12.66 9.96
C ALA A 159 18.67 -13.72 10.46
N LYS A 160 18.23 -14.96 10.69
CA LYS A 160 19.14 -16.07 11.05
C LYS A 160 20.08 -16.43 9.90
N GLU A 161 19.58 -16.44 8.67
CA GLU A 161 20.43 -16.70 7.50
C GLU A 161 21.48 -15.62 7.32
N LEU A 162 21.12 -14.34 7.50
CA LEU A 162 22.07 -13.22 7.49
C LEU A 162 23.14 -13.37 8.57
N ASP A 163 22.74 -13.70 9.81
CA ASP A 163 23.69 -13.90 10.92
C ASP A 163 24.65 -15.08 10.64
N ARG A 164 24.14 -16.20 10.09
CA ARG A 164 24.96 -17.35 9.67
C ARG A 164 25.97 -16.99 8.57
N ASN A 165 25.58 -16.10 7.66
CA ASN A 165 26.42 -15.61 6.57
C ASN A 165 27.38 -14.50 6.99
N GLY A 166 27.38 -14.10 8.27
CA GLY A 166 28.29 -13.11 8.84
C GLY A 166 27.78 -11.67 8.84
N ASP A 167 26.61 -11.40 8.26
CA ASP A 167 25.99 -10.08 8.22
C ASP A 167 25.16 -9.80 9.48
N LYS A 168 25.88 -9.68 10.60
CA LYS A 168 25.27 -9.54 11.94
C LYS A 168 24.54 -8.21 12.12
N GLU A 169 24.95 -7.17 11.40
CA GLU A 169 24.32 -5.86 11.48
C GLU A 169 22.96 -5.88 10.81
N LEU A 170 22.90 -6.34 9.56
CA LEU A 170 21.62 -6.46 8.84
C LEU A 170 20.67 -7.45 9.53
N ALA A 171 21.19 -8.54 10.10
CA ALA A 171 20.40 -9.45 10.91
C ALA A 171 19.70 -8.75 12.09
N ARG A 172 20.41 -7.86 12.81
CA ARG A 172 19.84 -7.08 13.92
C ARG A 172 18.77 -6.10 13.42
N GLU A 173 19.01 -5.43 12.28
CA GLU A 173 18.05 -4.51 11.68
C GLU A 173 16.75 -5.21 11.28
N VAL A 174 16.85 -6.40 10.67
CA VAL A 174 15.67 -7.19 10.27
C VAL A 174 14.84 -7.62 11.49
N VAL A 175 15.51 -8.03 12.58
CA VAL A 175 14.84 -8.36 13.85
C VAL A 175 14.17 -7.12 14.43
N GLN A 176 14.84 -5.98 14.43
CA GLN A 176 14.30 -4.73 14.95
C GLN A 176 13.07 -4.28 14.13
N PHE A 177 13.17 -4.33 12.80
CA PHE A 177 12.05 -4.06 11.90
C PHE A 177 10.84 -4.95 12.23
N ALA A 178 11.04 -6.26 12.43
CA ALA A 178 9.96 -7.18 12.78
C ALA A 178 9.27 -6.82 14.11
N LYS A 179 10.01 -6.28 15.10
CA LYS A 179 9.48 -5.80 16.39
C LYS A 179 8.69 -4.50 16.25
N GLU A 180 9.16 -3.59 15.40
CA GLU A 180 8.57 -2.26 15.21
C GLU A 180 7.36 -2.26 14.26
N LEU A 181 7.06 -3.39 13.63
CA LEU A 181 5.93 -3.47 12.71
C LEU A 181 4.63 -3.01 13.40
N PRO A 182 3.83 -2.14 12.74
CA PRO A 182 2.67 -1.52 13.36
C PRO A 182 1.62 -2.57 13.76
N ALA A 183 0.82 -2.22 14.77
CA ALA A 183 -0.30 -3.03 15.21
C ALA A 183 -1.28 -3.29 14.04
N LEU A 184 -1.89 -4.48 14.04
CA LEU A 184 -2.88 -4.87 13.04
C LEU A 184 -4.19 -4.10 13.28
N GLU A 185 -4.24 -2.85 12.83
CA GLU A 185 -5.46 -2.05 12.87
C GLU A 185 -6.23 -2.19 11.56
N THR A 186 -7.39 -2.86 11.58
CA THR A 186 -8.32 -2.82 10.45
C THR A 186 -8.99 -1.44 10.35
N GLU A 187 -9.67 -1.17 9.23
CA GLU A 187 -10.49 0.04 9.11
C GLU A 187 -11.53 0.13 10.25
N ARG A 188 -12.12 -1.01 10.65
CA ARG A 188 -13.10 -1.09 11.73
C ARG A 188 -12.49 -0.78 13.10
N HIS A 189 -11.27 -1.26 13.38
CA HIS A 189 -10.55 -0.91 14.61
C HIS A 189 -10.34 0.61 14.70
N SER A 190 -9.93 1.24 13.61
CA SER A 190 -9.74 2.70 13.58
C SER A 190 -11.05 3.48 13.77
N VAL A 191 -12.15 3.05 13.14
CA VAL A 191 -13.48 3.68 13.33
C VAL A 191 -13.94 3.57 14.79
N LYS A 192 -13.77 2.41 15.43
CA LYS A 192 -14.10 2.24 16.85
C LYS A 192 -13.27 3.13 17.76
N LYS A 193 -11.96 3.22 17.50
CA LYS A 193 -11.03 4.09 18.24
C LYS A 193 -11.39 5.57 18.11
N GLU A 194 -11.76 6.00 16.90
CA GLU A 194 -12.20 7.37 16.64
C GLU A 194 -13.52 7.69 17.36
N LEU A 195 -14.48 6.76 17.35
CA LEU A 195 -15.73 6.89 18.10
C LEU A 195 -15.50 6.99 19.60
N ALA A 196 -14.67 6.09 20.17
CA ALA A 196 -14.32 6.12 21.59
C ALA A 196 -13.66 7.45 21.99
N GLY A 197 -12.69 7.93 21.19
CA GLY A 197 -12.02 9.20 21.43
C GLY A 197 -12.94 10.43 21.29
N ARG A 198 -13.97 10.37 20.42
CA ARG A 198 -15.00 11.42 20.34
C ARG A 198 -15.85 11.46 21.61
N VAL A 199 -16.30 10.30 22.10
CA VAL A 199 -17.10 10.19 23.34
C VAL A 199 -16.31 10.70 24.54
N GLU A 200 -15.02 10.35 24.63
CA GLU A 200 -14.14 10.81 25.70
C GLU A 200 -13.94 12.33 25.66
N LYS A 201 -13.71 12.92 24.48
CA LYS A 201 -13.62 14.37 24.32
C LYS A 201 -14.91 15.10 24.70
N THR A 202 -16.07 14.55 24.36
CA THR A 202 -17.36 15.12 24.78
C THR A 202 -17.51 15.08 26.30
N ARG A 203 -17.21 13.93 26.93
CA ARG A 203 -17.24 13.79 28.39
C ARG A 203 -16.30 14.73 29.14
N VAL A 204 -15.12 15.02 28.58
CA VAL A 204 -14.17 15.98 29.18
C VAL A 204 -14.71 17.42 29.06
N LYS A 205 -15.28 17.78 27.91
CA LYS A 205 -15.91 19.10 27.73
C LYS A 205 -17.11 19.34 28.65
N ASP A 206 -17.95 18.31 28.84
CA ASP A 206 -19.11 18.41 29.73
C ASP A 206 -18.67 18.62 31.19
N LYS A 207 -17.58 17.97 31.63
CA LYS A 207 -16.99 18.19 32.96
C LYS A 207 -16.37 19.57 33.14
N GLU A 208 -15.66 20.08 32.13
CA GLU A 208 -15.08 21.44 32.16
C GLU A 208 -16.14 22.55 32.13
N HIS A 209 -17.35 22.26 31.61
CA HIS A 209 -18.49 23.16 31.64
C HIS A 209 -19.13 23.20 33.04
N ASP A 210 -19.38 22.02 33.64
CA ASP A 210 -19.92 21.90 35.00
C ASP A 210 -19.02 22.53 36.07
N ASP A 211 -17.68 22.45 35.92
CA ASP A 211 -16.72 23.07 36.85
C ASP A 211 -16.61 24.61 36.69
N LYS A 212 -17.09 25.19 35.58
CA LYS A 212 -17.13 26.65 35.37
C LYS A 212 -18.44 27.30 35.80
N GLU A 213 -19.49 26.52 36.02
CA GLU A 213 -20.79 26.98 36.49
C GLU A 213 -20.98 26.85 38.02
N ARG A 214 -19.93 26.47 38.75
CA ARG A 214 -19.85 26.47 40.22
C ARG A 214 -18.93 27.57 40.74
#